data_AF-A0A8J8NB29-F1
#
_entry.id   AF-A0A8J8NB29-F1
#
_cell.length_a   1.000
_cell.length_b   1.000
_cell.length_c   1.000
_cell.angle_alpha   90.00
_cell.angle_beta   90.00
_cell.angle_gamma   90.00
#
_symmetry.space_group_name_H-M   'P 1'
#
loop_
_entity.id
_entity.type
_entity.pdbx_description
1 polymer ?
#
loop_
_entity_poly.entity_id
_entity_poly.type
_entity_poly.pdbx_seq_one_letter_code
_entity_poly.pdbx_strand_id
1 'polypeptide(L)'
;MKYVRDNAIGACDMMKNPKSKSVDVVRWRQMMKSDSIDELLKEIIPHCVDQVIFYLLHSIDQELLPLSFTTSSGKCVNLTTEGKSEMAGYCVSGGGLEDDWRARFSKERFNYDEMPPLSFDE
;
A
#
# COMPACT_ATOMS: atom_id res chain seq x y z
N MET A 1 -11.68 -18.71 2.35
CA MET A 1 -10.42 -17.92 2.31
C MET A 1 -10.54 -16.97 1.14
N LYS A 2 -10.67 -15.65 1.36
CA LYS A 2 -10.51 -14.69 0.25
C LYS A 2 -9.02 -14.60 -0.04
N TYR A 3 -8.61 -14.82 -1.29
CA TYR A 3 -7.21 -14.86 -1.66
C TYR A 3 -6.61 -13.45 -1.58
N VAL A 4 -5.49 -13.28 -0.86
CA VAL A 4 -4.76 -12.00 -0.71
C VAL A 4 -4.62 -11.28 -2.05
N ARG A 5 -4.23 -12.03 -3.08
CA ARG A 5 -4.04 -11.55 -4.45
C ARG A 5 -5.32 -10.95 -5.04
N ASP A 6 -6.47 -11.60 -4.87
CA ASP A 6 -7.72 -11.16 -5.48
C ASP A 6 -8.25 -9.89 -4.82
N ASN A 7 -8.07 -9.76 -3.51
CA ASN A 7 -8.40 -8.52 -2.81
C ASN A 7 -7.49 -7.37 -3.28
N ALA A 8 -6.19 -7.61 -3.45
CA ALA A 8 -5.26 -6.60 -3.95
C ALA A 8 -5.59 -6.18 -5.40
N ILE A 9 -5.93 -7.13 -6.28
CA ILE A 9 -6.40 -6.85 -7.63
C ILE A 9 -7.70 -6.04 -7.58
N GLY A 10 -8.66 -6.44 -6.75
CA GLY A 10 -9.93 -5.72 -6.59
C GLY A 10 -9.74 -4.28 -6.13
N ALA A 11 -8.81 -4.02 -5.19
CA ALA A 11 -8.47 -2.67 -4.77
C ALA A 11 -7.81 -1.86 -5.89
N CYS A 12 -6.91 -2.46 -6.68
CA CYS A 12 -6.35 -1.81 -7.86
C CYS A 12 -7.43 -1.52 -8.92
N ASP A 13 -8.40 -2.41 -9.11
CA ASP A 13 -9.50 -2.23 -10.05
C ASP A 13 -10.46 -1.10 -9.61
N MET A 14 -10.64 -0.89 -8.30
CA MET A 14 -11.39 0.26 -7.79
C MET A 14 -10.80 1.59 -8.24
N MET A 15 -9.51 1.62 -8.61
CA MET A 15 -8.86 2.82 -9.12
C MET A 15 -9.41 3.28 -10.47
N LYS A 16 -10.06 2.37 -11.21
CA LYS A 16 -10.73 2.67 -12.49
C LYS A 16 -12.06 3.40 -12.30
N ASN A 17 -12.58 3.49 -11.07
CA ASN A 17 -13.87 4.14 -10.82
C ASN A 17 -13.77 5.66 -11.06
N PRO A 18 -14.42 6.21 -12.10
CA PRO A 18 -14.30 7.62 -12.45
C PRO A 18 -14.90 8.56 -11.41
N LYS A 19 -15.75 8.04 -10.50
CA LYS A 19 -16.41 8.81 -9.44
C LYS A 19 -15.65 8.81 -8.12
N SER A 20 -14.58 8.02 -7.98
CA SER A 20 -13.81 8.00 -6.74
C SER A 20 -13.05 9.32 -6.56
N LYS A 21 -13.07 9.83 -5.33
CA LYS A 21 -12.36 11.04 -4.91
C LYS A 21 -11.13 10.73 -4.06
N SER A 22 -10.70 9.48 -3.98
CA SER A 22 -9.46 9.15 -3.26
C SER A 22 -8.27 9.81 -3.95
N VAL A 23 -7.30 10.24 -3.13
CA VAL A 23 -6.07 10.92 -3.60
C VAL A 23 -5.38 10.14 -4.71
N ASP A 24 -5.20 8.84 -4.51
CA ASP A 24 -4.55 7.97 -5.48
C ASP A 24 -5.31 7.91 -6.83
N VAL A 25 -6.65 7.93 -6.82
CA VAL A 25 -7.46 7.88 -8.07
C VAL A 25 -7.40 9.19 -8.82
N VAL A 26 -7.41 10.31 -8.10
CA VAL A 26 -7.22 11.63 -8.71
C VAL A 26 -5.84 11.71 -9.37
N ARG A 27 -4.81 11.24 -8.67
CA ARG A 27 -3.44 11.23 -9.17
C ARG A 27 -3.27 10.35 -10.40
N TRP A 28 -3.73 9.10 -10.37
CA TRP A 28 -3.66 8.20 -11.53
C TRP A 28 -4.33 8.82 -12.75
N ARG A 29 -5.49 9.47 -12.57
CA ARG A 29 -6.17 10.17 -13.68
C ARG A 29 -5.37 11.35 -14.20
N GLN A 30 -4.73 12.14 -13.34
CA GLN A 30 -3.85 13.22 -13.78
C GLN A 30 -2.66 12.69 -14.57
N MET A 31 -2.04 11.58 -14.12
CA MET A 31 -0.91 10.96 -14.81
C MET A 31 -1.32 10.29 -16.12
N MET A 32 -2.51 9.71 -16.20
CA MET A 32 -3.06 9.21 -17.47
C MET A 32 -3.31 10.32 -18.50
N LYS A 33 -3.41 11.58 -18.09
CA LYS A 33 -3.46 12.74 -19.01
C LYS A 33 -2.06 13.18 -19.47
N SER A 34 -0.98 12.69 -18.84
CA SER A 34 0.39 12.97 -19.30
C SER A 34 0.76 12.01 -20.44
N ASP A 35 1.59 12.48 -21.38
CA ASP A 35 2.08 11.65 -22.49
C ASP A 35 3.21 10.69 -22.06
N SER A 36 3.56 10.65 -20.76
CA SER A 36 4.68 9.87 -20.24
C SER A 36 4.21 8.56 -19.62
N ILE A 37 4.26 7.48 -20.42
CA ILE A 37 4.00 6.12 -19.94
C ILE A 37 4.94 5.75 -18.79
N ASP A 38 6.19 6.20 -18.84
CA ASP A 38 7.19 5.90 -17.81
C ASP A 38 6.81 6.52 -16.46
N GLU A 39 6.29 7.74 -16.44
CA GLU A 39 5.78 8.36 -15.21
C GLU A 39 4.57 7.61 -14.68
N LEU A 40 3.63 7.25 -15.56
CA LEU A 40 2.46 6.46 -15.16
C LEU A 40 2.85 5.12 -14.53
N LEU A 41 3.79 4.40 -15.14
CA LEU A 41 4.28 3.12 -14.61
C LEU A 41 5.00 3.27 -13.28
N LYS A 42 5.76 4.36 -13.09
CA LYS A 42 6.42 4.69 -11.82
C LYS A 42 5.44 4.92 -10.67
N GLU A 43 4.20 5.32 -10.94
CA GLU A 43 3.17 5.45 -9.91
C GLU A 43 2.36 4.16 -9.71
N ILE A 44 1.96 3.51 -10.81
CA ILE A 44 1.07 2.33 -10.74
C ILE A 44 1.78 1.14 -10.10
N ILE A 45 3.03 0.86 -10.50
CA ILE A 45 3.74 -0.36 -10.06
C ILE A 45 3.92 -0.38 -8.54
N PRO A 46 4.45 0.67 -7.88
CA PRO A 46 4.56 0.69 -6.42
C PRO A 46 3.20 0.55 -5.75
N HIS A 47 2.17 1.25 -6.23
CA HIS A 47 0.83 1.15 -5.65
C HIS A 47 0.28 -0.28 -5.70
N CYS A 48 0.45 -1.00 -6.81
CA CYS A 48 0.05 -2.41 -6.91
C CYS A 48 0.79 -3.29 -5.88
N VAL A 49 2.09 -3.05 -5.67
CA VAL A 49 2.88 -3.76 -4.66
C VAL A 49 2.38 -3.43 -3.25
N ASP A 50 2.10 -2.16 -2.97
CA ASP A 50 1.55 -1.72 -1.69
C ASP A 50 0.20 -2.36 -1.36
N GLN A 51 -0.69 -2.53 -2.35
CA GLN A 51 -1.95 -3.24 -2.15
C GLN A 51 -1.71 -4.71 -1.76
N VAL A 52 -0.76 -5.38 -2.40
CA VAL A 52 -0.42 -6.77 -2.06
C VAL A 52 0.14 -6.88 -0.64
N ILE A 53 1.07 -5.99 -0.26
CA ILE A 53 1.64 -5.97 1.09
C ILE A 53 0.53 -5.69 2.12
N PHE A 54 -0.31 -4.69 1.88
CA PHE A 54 -1.42 -4.36 2.76
C PHE A 54 -2.36 -5.56 2.99
N TYR A 55 -2.83 -6.21 1.92
CA TYR A 55 -3.75 -7.34 2.07
C TYR A 55 -3.09 -8.58 2.65
N LEU A 56 -1.78 -8.76 2.48
CA LEU A 56 -1.02 -9.80 3.16
C LEU A 56 -1.03 -9.55 4.68
N LEU A 57 -0.63 -8.36 5.10
CA LEU A 57 -0.61 -7.97 6.52
C LEU A 57 -2.00 -8.00 7.13
N HIS A 58 -3.01 -7.49 6.41
CA HIS A 58 -4.40 -7.53 6.84
C HIS A 58 -4.89 -8.97 7.05
N SER A 59 -4.48 -9.91 6.19
CA SER A 59 -4.84 -11.31 6.37
C SER A 59 -4.19 -11.93 7.60
N ILE A 60 -2.99 -11.48 7.99
CA ILE A 60 -2.35 -11.90 9.24
C ILE A 60 -3.05 -11.25 10.46
N ASP A 61 -3.37 -9.95 10.38
CA ASP A 61 -4.07 -9.20 11.43
C ASP A 61 -5.46 -9.77 11.73
N GLN A 62 -6.14 -10.29 10.71
CA GLN A 62 -7.47 -10.93 10.80
C GLN A 62 -7.40 -12.44 11.09
N GLU A 63 -6.21 -12.98 11.39
CA GLU A 63 -5.98 -14.41 11.67
C GLU A 63 -6.37 -15.36 10.50
N LEU A 64 -6.57 -14.82 9.30
CA LEU A 64 -6.89 -15.59 8.09
C LEU A 64 -5.65 -16.29 7.51
N LEU A 65 -4.47 -15.73 7.77
CA LEU A 65 -3.17 -16.29 7.43
C LEU A 65 -2.27 -16.24 8.68
N PRO A 66 -2.32 -17.27 9.55
CA PRO A 66 -1.43 -17.34 10.70
C PRO A 66 0.02 -17.43 10.25
N LEU A 67 0.86 -16.49 10.68
CA LEU A 67 2.28 -16.45 10.30
C LEU A 67 3.15 -16.26 11.54
N SER A 68 4.22 -17.06 11.61
CA SER A 68 5.26 -16.95 12.62
C SER A 68 6.64 -17.05 11.99
N PHE A 69 7.64 -16.51 12.66
CA PHE A 69 9.04 -16.67 12.27
C PHE A 69 9.89 -17.02 13.49
N THR A 70 11.01 -17.71 13.24
CA THR A 70 11.99 -18.03 14.29
C THR A 70 13.22 -17.15 14.12
N THR A 71 13.60 -16.44 15.18
CA THR A 71 14.80 -15.60 15.18
C THR A 71 16.07 -16.46 15.19
N SER A 72 17.22 -15.85 14.92
CA SER A 72 18.53 -16.51 15.06
C SER A 72 18.83 -16.99 16.49
N SER A 73 18.17 -16.43 17.51
CA SER A 73 18.25 -16.89 18.90
C SER A 73 17.30 -18.07 19.23
N GLY A 74 16.55 -18.58 18.24
CA GLY A 74 15.59 -19.68 18.43
C GLY A 74 14.23 -19.24 18.99
N LYS A 75 13.98 -17.94 19.20
CA LYS A 75 12.67 -17.44 19.64
C LYS A 75 11.68 -17.51 18.48
N CYS A 76 10.57 -18.22 18.67
CA CYS A 76 9.43 -18.18 17.74
C CYS A 76 8.55 -16.97 18.05
N VAL A 77 8.26 -16.14 17.05
CA VAL A 77 7.43 -14.94 17.14
C VAL A 77 6.20 -15.14 16.28
N ASN A 78 5.01 -15.08 16.90
CA ASN A 78 3.74 -15.07 16.19
C ASN A 78 3.42 -13.63 15.77
N LEU A 79 3.29 -13.39 14.47
CA LEU A 79 3.09 -12.05 13.93
C LEU A 79 1.72 -11.47 14.22
N THR A 80 0.67 -12.30 14.30
CA THR A 80 -0.66 -11.83 14.72
C THR A 80 -0.60 -11.29 16.15
N THR A 81 0.00 -12.05 17.07
CA THR A 81 0.08 -11.65 18.49
C THR A 81 0.99 -10.43 18.69
N GLU A 82 2.18 -10.43 18.09
CA GLU A 82 3.15 -9.35 18.26
C GLU A 82 2.71 -8.07 17.53
N GLY A 83 2.09 -8.21 16.35
CA GLY A 83 1.59 -7.11 15.52
C GLY A 83 0.30 -6.47 16.05
N LYS A 84 -0.34 -7.06 17.06
CA LYS A 84 -1.55 -6.55 17.73
C LYS A 84 -2.70 -6.19 16.77
N SER A 85 -2.80 -6.90 15.64
CA SER A 85 -3.77 -6.63 14.57
C SER A 85 -3.68 -5.23 13.93
N GLU A 86 -2.51 -4.58 14.00
CA GLU A 86 -2.31 -3.22 13.47
C GLU A 86 -1.28 -3.17 12.33
N MET A 87 -0.74 -4.31 11.86
CA MET A 87 0.36 -4.31 10.88
C MET A 87 -0.06 -3.67 9.55
N ALA A 88 -1.26 -3.97 9.06
CA ALA A 88 -1.81 -3.38 7.85
C ALA A 88 -2.01 -1.87 8.01
N GLY A 89 -2.45 -1.44 9.20
CA GLY A 89 -2.57 -0.03 9.56
C GLY A 89 -1.22 0.68 9.47
N TYR A 90 -0.22 0.21 10.22
CA TYR A 90 1.13 0.77 10.22
C TYR A 90 1.78 0.82 8.83
N CYS A 91 1.44 -0.12 7.94
CA CYS A 91 1.94 -0.13 6.56
C CYS A 91 1.41 1.04 5.70
N VAL A 92 0.22 1.59 6.02
CA VAL A 92 -0.45 2.62 5.21
C VAL A 92 -0.63 3.96 5.90
N SER A 93 -0.64 3.97 7.24
CA SER A 93 -0.93 5.14 8.07
C SER A 93 0.29 5.70 8.79
N GLY A 94 1.49 5.22 8.43
CA GLY A 94 2.75 5.50 9.11
C GLY A 94 2.82 6.91 9.67
N GLY A 95 3.03 7.00 10.99
CA GLY A 95 2.66 8.11 11.87
C GLY A 95 3.38 9.45 11.63
N GLY A 96 3.24 10.00 10.43
CA GLY A 96 3.96 11.17 9.93
C GLY A 96 5.09 10.81 8.96
N LEU A 97 5.57 11.81 8.23
CA LEU A 97 6.53 11.70 7.12
C LEU A 97 7.87 11.01 7.49
N GLU A 98 8.32 11.07 8.75
CA GLU A 98 9.59 10.48 9.19
C GLU A 98 9.47 9.04 9.75
N ASP A 99 8.26 8.65 10.15
CA ASP A 99 7.96 7.36 10.78
C ASP A 99 7.15 6.42 9.87
N ASP A 100 6.90 6.83 8.62
CA ASP A 100 6.21 6.00 7.65
C ASP A 100 7.03 4.78 7.24
N TRP A 101 6.39 3.60 7.27
CA TRP A 101 7.00 2.34 6.86
C TRP A 101 7.52 2.44 5.43
N ARG A 102 6.74 3.07 4.54
CA ARG A 102 7.12 3.23 3.14
C ARG A 102 8.33 4.14 2.99
N ALA A 103 8.38 5.26 3.71
CA ALA A 103 9.53 6.17 3.72
C ALA A 103 10.83 5.48 4.21
N ARG A 104 10.71 4.57 5.19
CA ARG A 104 11.85 3.86 5.78
C ARG A 104 12.35 2.67 4.95
N PHE A 105 11.44 1.94 4.31
CA PHE A 105 11.73 0.64 3.70
C PHE A 105 11.51 0.57 2.19
N SER A 106 11.06 1.67 1.55
CA SER A 106 10.93 1.76 0.09
C SER A 106 11.74 2.93 -0.47
N LYS A 107 12.54 2.64 -1.50
CA LYS A 107 13.27 3.65 -2.30
C LYS A 107 12.61 3.97 -3.62
N GLU A 108 11.62 3.17 -4.03
CA GLU A 108 11.00 3.23 -5.34
C GLU A 108 9.63 3.95 -5.33
N ARG A 109 9.23 4.47 -4.17
CA ARG A 109 8.02 5.29 -4.04
C ARG A 109 8.42 6.75 -3.81
N PHE A 110 7.86 7.66 -4.61
CA PHE A 110 8.03 9.09 -4.40
C PHE A 110 7.30 9.51 -3.13
N ASN A 111 7.99 10.23 -2.24
CA ASN A 111 7.34 10.87 -1.11
C ASN A 111 6.40 11.97 -1.63
N TYR A 112 5.25 12.13 -0.98
CA TYR A 112 4.18 13.04 -1.39
C TYR A 112 4.65 14.50 -1.57
N ASP A 113 5.79 14.89 -0.99
CA ASP A 113 6.40 16.22 -1.11
C ASP A 113 7.04 16.52 -2.48
N GLU A 114 7.33 15.48 -3.29
CA GLU A 114 7.98 15.64 -4.60
C GLU A 114 7.00 15.73 -5.78
N MET A 115 5.69 15.56 -5.53
CA MET A 115 4.66 15.63 -6.58
C MET A 115 3.94 16.99 -6.61
N PRO A 116 3.56 17.47 -7.81
CA PRO A 116 2.79 18.69 -7.94
C PRO A 116 1.46 18.61 -7.16
N PRO A 117 0.96 19.75 -6.66
CA PRO A 117 -0.25 19.79 -5.85
C PRO A 117 -1.44 19.21 -6.63
N LEU A 118 -2.23 18.37 -5.95
CA LEU A 118 -3.43 17.79 -6.53
C LEU A 118 -4.41 18.92 -6.89
N SER A 119 -4.68 19.12 -8.19
CA SER A 119 -5.84 19.89 -8.61
C SER A 119 -7.08 19.01 -8.51
N PHE A 120 -8.01 19.39 -7.64
CA PHE A 120 -9.37 18.85 -7.68
C PHE A 120 -10.14 19.76 -8.62
N ASP A 121 -10.41 19.30 -9.84
CA ASP A 121 -11.33 20.00 -10.74
C ASP A 121 -12.71 20.02 -10.04
N GLU A 122 -13.27 21.23 -9.83
CA GLU A 122 -14.58 21.47 -9.19
C GLU A 122 -15.76 20.83 -9.95
#